data_AF-A0A848UQB4-F1
#
_entry.id   AF-A0A848UQB4-F1
#
_cell.length_a   1.000
_cell.length_b   1.000
_cell.length_c   1.000
_cell.angle_alpha   90.00
_cell.angle_beta   90.00
_cell.angle_gamma   90.00
#
_symmetry.space_group_name_H-M   'P 1'
#
loop_
_entity.id
_entity.type
_entity.pdbx_description
1 polymer ?
#
loop_
_entity_poly.entity_id
_entity_poly.type
_entity_poly.pdbx_seq_one_letter_code
_entity_poly.pdbx_strand_id
1 'polypeptide(L)'
;MKKIIPFILVFLFCFACKEANNSSDLSKVETEKEAKIEQPEFAIVIHGGAGTILKKNMTPEREAAYKAKLEEAIRVGYDILINGGSSLDAVEKTINVMEDSPLFNAGKGAVFTNAETNELDASIMDGRTLNAGASAGTTTVRNPINLARAVMEKSEHVMLSGKGAETFAEEQGLQIVAPDYFYTENRYNALKRIKDKEKTELDHDGKTAFYDPFIKDSKYGTVGCAALDKNGNLTAGTSTGGMTNKRYGRIGDAPIIGSGTYANNATCAVSSTGWGEYFIRAQIAHDISAMMEYKDVSLEEAAKEVIQNKLTNLGGTGGIIAVDKHGNMVMEFNTAGMYRATMDDKGELRIGIYEKHQTN
;
A
#
# COMPACT_ATOMS: atom_id res chain seq x y z
N MET A 1 -16.19 -84.40 33.22
CA MET A 1 -17.33 -83.99 32.36
C MET A 1 -16.73 -83.41 31.07
N LYS A 2 -17.02 -83.91 29.85
CA LYS A 2 -18.20 -83.59 29.00
C LYS A 2 -18.40 -82.07 28.86
N LYS A 3 -18.47 -81.38 27.71
CA LYS A 3 -18.65 -81.67 26.24
C LYS A 3 -18.17 -80.38 25.46
N ILE A 4 -17.91 -80.27 24.14
CA ILE A 4 -17.64 -81.15 22.96
C ILE A 4 -17.05 -80.23 21.81
N ILE A 5 -16.50 -80.79 20.71
CA ILE A 5 -16.01 -80.07 19.50
C ILE A 5 -17.13 -79.96 18.41
N PRO A 6 -17.05 -79.09 17.39
CA PRO A 6 -16.55 -79.53 16.06
C PRO A 6 -15.59 -78.51 15.38
N PHE A 7 -14.55 -78.91 14.63
CA PHE A 7 -14.58 -79.49 13.26
C PHE A 7 -15.26 -78.51 12.26
N ILE A 8 -14.64 -78.11 11.15
CA ILE A 8 -14.33 -78.96 9.98
C ILE A 8 -13.10 -78.46 9.19
N LEU A 9 -12.34 -79.41 8.63
CA LEU A 9 -11.22 -79.28 7.69
C LEU A 9 -11.74 -79.17 6.24
N VAL A 10 -10.94 -78.75 5.22
CA VAL A 10 -10.81 -79.40 3.88
C VAL A 10 -10.04 -78.53 2.85
N PHE A 11 -8.88 -79.06 2.47
CA PHE A 11 -8.20 -79.12 1.15
C PHE A 11 -8.04 -77.94 0.15
N LEU A 12 -6.82 -77.94 -0.40
CA LEU A 12 -6.33 -77.35 -1.65
C LEU A 12 -7.28 -77.50 -2.85
N PHE A 13 -7.21 -76.53 -3.77
CA PHE A 13 -6.93 -76.85 -5.17
C PHE A 13 -6.02 -75.79 -5.81
N CYS A 14 -4.96 -76.24 -6.49
CA CYS A 14 -4.18 -75.38 -7.38
C CYS A 14 -4.85 -75.34 -8.75
N PHE A 15 -4.92 -74.17 -9.37
CA PHE A 15 -5.01 -74.06 -10.83
C PHE A 15 -3.93 -73.10 -11.32
N ALA A 16 -3.05 -73.62 -12.16
CA ALA A 16 -2.06 -72.85 -12.90
C ALA A 16 -2.51 -72.74 -14.36
N CYS A 17 -2.46 -71.53 -14.91
CA CYS A 17 -2.38 -71.32 -16.35
C CYS A 17 -1.26 -70.30 -16.65
N LYS A 18 -0.19 -70.82 -17.26
CA LYS A 18 0.62 -70.14 -18.29
C LYS A 18 -0.30 -69.77 -19.49
N GLU A 19 0.06 -68.91 -20.45
CA GLU A 19 1.37 -68.43 -20.95
C GLU A 19 1.17 -67.01 -21.58
N ALA A 20 2.11 -66.08 -21.42
CA ALA A 20 3.04 -65.57 -22.46
C ALA A 20 2.37 -64.96 -23.74
N ASN A 21 2.67 -63.72 -24.14
CA ASN A 21 4.01 -63.28 -24.58
C ASN A 21 4.15 -61.74 -24.68
N ASN A 22 5.38 -61.25 -24.44
CA ASN A 22 6.13 -60.12 -25.03
C ASN A 22 5.38 -59.09 -25.90
N SER A 23 5.66 -57.78 -25.77
CA SER A 23 6.99 -57.20 -26.05
C SER A 23 7.19 -55.75 -25.59
N SER A 24 8.46 -55.32 -25.56
CA SER A 24 8.98 -53.93 -25.55
C SER A 24 8.42 -52.97 -24.50
N ASP A 25 9.17 -52.62 -23.46
CA ASP A 25 10.32 -51.69 -23.52
C ASP A 25 9.94 -50.30 -24.05
N LEU A 26 9.76 -49.35 -23.12
CA LEU A 26 10.32 -48.00 -23.20
C LEU A 26 10.03 -47.26 -21.88
N SER A 27 11.01 -47.26 -20.99
CA SER A 27 11.03 -46.40 -19.81
C SER A 27 11.21 -44.93 -20.21
N LYS A 28 10.10 -44.23 -20.48
CA LYS A 28 10.07 -42.77 -20.44
C LYS A 28 9.41 -42.31 -19.15
N VAL A 29 10.23 -42.18 -18.11
CA VAL A 29 9.93 -41.25 -17.02
C VAL A 29 10.12 -39.86 -17.60
N GLU A 30 9.03 -39.26 -18.06
CA GLU A 30 9.00 -37.83 -18.36
C GLU A 30 9.07 -37.11 -17.02
N THR A 31 10.29 -36.80 -16.57
CA THR A 31 10.53 -35.77 -15.57
C THR A 31 10.12 -34.44 -16.19
N GLU A 32 8.84 -34.11 -16.02
CA GLU A 32 8.38 -32.73 -16.07
C GLU A 32 9.27 -31.94 -15.12
N LYS A 33 10.18 -31.14 -15.70
CA LYS A 33 10.81 -30.07 -14.95
C LYS A 33 9.71 -29.08 -14.64
N GLU A 34 9.15 -29.15 -13.44
CA GLU A 34 8.52 -27.98 -12.83
C GLU A 34 9.50 -26.82 -13.00
N ALA A 35 9.12 -25.86 -13.84
CA ALA A 35 9.87 -24.64 -13.97
C ALA A 35 9.74 -23.92 -12.64
N LYS A 36 10.78 -24.02 -11.79
CA LYS A 36 10.88 -23.20 -10.58
C LYS A 36 10.65 -21.75 -11.02
N ILE A 37 9.53 -21.18 -10.61
CA ILE A 37 9.28 -19.76 -10.74
C ILE A 37 10.34 -19.08 -9.88
N GLU A 38 11.32 -18.48 -10.55
CA GLU A 38 12.42 -17.78 -9.90
C GLU A 38 11.84 -16.56 -9.20
N GLN A 39 11.94 -16.55 -7.86
CA GLN A 39 11.48 -15.43 -7.04
C GLN A 39 12.36 -14.21 -7.36
N PRO A 40 11.77 -13.03 -7.56
CA PRO A 40 12.52 -11.84 -7.93
C PRO A 40 13.50 -11.45 -6.81
N GLU A 41 14.71 -11.01 -7.18
CA GLU A 41 15.73 -10.59 -6.20
C GLU A 41 15.28 -9.40 -5.34
N PHE A 42 14.44 -8.53 -5.90
CA PHE A 42 13.87 -7.36 -5.25
C PHE A 42 12.59 -6.95 -5.99
N ALA A 43 11.76 -6.15 -5.33
CA ALA A 43 10.52 -5.64 -5.94
C ALA A 43 10.12 -4.31 -5.30
N ILE A 44 9.51 -3.42 -6.09
CA ILE A 44 9.02 -2.13 -5.62
C ILE A 44 7.64 -1.81 -6.19
N VAL A 45 6.75 -1.34 -5.32
CA VAL A 45 5.41 -0.89 -5.67
C VAL A 45 5.14 0.48 -5.04
N ILE A 46 4.42 1.35 -5.76
CA ILE A 46 4.07 2.72 -5.31
C ILE A 46 2.60 3.05 -5.55
N HIS A 47 2.07 4.00 -4.77
CA HIS A 47 0.82 4.71 -5.09
C HIS A 47 0.94 6.23 -4.94
N GLY A 48 0.22 6.95 -5.79
CA GLY A 48 -0.05 8.39 -5.69
C GLY A 48 -1.44 8.73 -5.15
N GLY A 49 -2.21 7.71 -4.73
CA GLY A 49 -3.49 7.84 -4.03
C GLY A 49 -4.68 7.20 -4.75
N ALA A 50 -5.61 6.64 -3.96
CA ALA A 50 -6.88 6.07 -4.38
C ALA A 50 -8.04 7.07 -4.18
N GLY A 51 -8.93 7.22 -5.16
CA GLY A 51 -10.02 8.21 -5.11
C GLY A 51 -11.04 8.12 -6.25
N THR A 52 -11.78 9.21 -6.50
CA THR A 52 -12.80 9.29 -7.57
C THR A 52 -12.14 9.70 -8.89
N ILE A 53 -11.10 8.95 -9.28
CA ILE A 53 -10.28 9.20 -10.46
C ILE A 53 -10.99 8.58 -11.67
N LEU A 54 -11.82 9.39 -12.34
CA LEU A 54 -12.61 8.96 -13.50
C LEU A 54 -11.94 9.38 -14.81
N LYS A 55 -11.75 8.44 -15.75
CA LYS A 55 -11.13 8.71 -17.08
C LYS A 55 -11.77 9.91 -17.82
N LYS A 56 -13.10 10.04 -17.75
CA LYS A 56 -13.86 11.17 -18.34
C LYS A 56 -13.54 12.56 -17.76
N ASN A 57 -12.89 12.64 -16.60
CA ASN A 57 -12.48 13.88 -15.93
C ASN A 57 -10.97 14.16 -16.11
N MET A 58 -10.25 13.35 -16.87
CA MET A 58 -8.81 13.47 -17.11
C MET A 58 -8.55 13.96 -18.53
N THR A 59 -7.68 14.96 -18.68
CA THR A 59 -7.15 15.32 -20.01
C THR A 59 -5.93 14.44 -20.34
N PRO A 60 -5.62 14.20 -21.62
CA PRO A 60 -4.46 13.38 -22.01
C PRO A 60 -3.14 13.89 -21.41
N GLU A 61 -2.98 15.21 -21.32
CA GLU A 61 -1.78 15.88 -20.78
C GLU A 61 -1.67 15.65 -19.27
N ARG A 62 -2.79 15.74 -18.55
CA ARG A 62 -2.82 15.49 -17.10
C ARG A 62 -2.59 14.00 -16.80
N GLU A 63 -3.14 13.10 -17.61
CA GLU A 63 -2.88 11.67 -17.48
C GLU A 63 -1.39 11.34 -17.74
N ALA A 64 -0.80 11.93 -18.79
CA ALA A 64 0.61 11.79 -19.11
C ALA A 64 1.50 12.34 -17.98
N ALA A 65 1.16 13.48 -17.39
CA ALA A 65 1.90 14.05 -16.26
C ALA A 65 1.89 13.14 -15.02
N TYR A 66 0.74 12.53 -14.69
CA TYR A 66 0.67 11.53 -13.61
C TYR A 66 1.49 10.27 -13.93
N LYS A 67 1.40 9.74 -15.15
CA LYS A 67 2.18 8.58 -15.58
C LYS A 67 3.68 8.84 -15.52
N ALA A 68 4.15 9.95 -16.08
CA ALA A 68 5.56 10.34 -16.08
C ALA A 68 6.10 10.54 -14.66
N LYS A 69 5.32 11.15 -13.74
CA LYS A 69 5.77 11.34 -12.36
C LYS A 69 5.73 10.05 -11.53
N LEU A 70 4.80 9.13 -11.79
CA LEU A 70 4.83 7.78 -11.20
C LEU A 70 6.08 7.02 -11.67
N GLU A 71 6.40 7.08 -12.97
CA GLU A 71 7.61 6.49 -13.54
C GLU A 71 8.88 7.07 -12.92
N GLU A 72 8.98 8.40 -12.82
CA GLU A 72 10.11 9.08 -12.17
C GLU A 72 10.29 8.62 -10.71
N ALA A 73 9.20 8.54 -9.93
CA ALA A 73 9.25 8.14 -8.53
C ALA A 73 9.68 6.68 -8.33
N ILE A 74 9.12 5.75 -9.11
CA ILE A 74 9.43 4.32 -8.97
C ILE A 74 10.83 3.99 -9.50
N ARG A 75 11.30 4.69 -10.55
CA ARG A 75 12.68 4.52 -11.06
C ARG A 75 13.74 4.89 -10.03
N VAL A 76 13.54 5.94 -9.23
CA VAL A 76 14.48 6.31 -8.15
C VAL A 76 14.66 5.16 -7.14
N GLY A 77 13.56 4.51 -6.72
CA GLY A 77 13.63 3.37 -5.80
C GLY A 77 14.18 2.11 -6.48
N TYR A 78 13.76 1.83 -7.72
CA TYR A 78 14.32 0.74 -8.53
C TYR A 78 15.84 0.85 -8.70
N ASP A 79 16.34 2.05 -9.04
CA ASP A 79 17.77 2.32 -9.24
C ASP A 79 18.57 2.12 -7.93
N ILE A 80 17.97 2.35 -6.76
CA ILE A 80 18.57 2.02 -5.47
C ILE A 80 18.64 0.50 -5.29
N LEU A 81 17.55 -0.23 -5.53
CA LEU A 81 17.46 -1.68 -5.29
C LEU A 81 18.30 -2.51 -6.27
N ILE A 82 18.30 -2.18 -7.57
CA ILE A 82 19.11 -2.90 -8.58
C ILE A 82 20.61 -2.82 -8.27
N ASN A 83 21.06 -1.69 -7.73
CA ASN A 83 22.43 -1.43 -7.29
C ASN A 83 22.74 -1.97 -5.87
N GLY A 84 21.81 -2.70 -5.23
CA GLY A 84 22.01 -3.34 -3.92
C GLY A 84 21.83 -2.43 -2.70
N GLY A 85 21.18 -1.27 -2.87
CA GLY A 85 20.76 -0.43 -1.75
C GLY A 85 19.61 -1.03 -0.95
N SER A 86 19.30 -0.44 0.22
CA SER A 86 18.29 -0.97 1.13
C SER A 86 16.86 -0.64 0.69
N SER A 87 15.88 -1.44 1.10
CA SER A 87 14.46 -1.13 0.90
C SER A 87 14.04 0.14 1.65
N LEU A 88 14.74 0.49 2.73
CA LEU A 88 14.53 1.71 3.50
C LEU A 88 14.90 2.97 2.71
N ASP A 89 16.06 2.96 2.05
CA ASP A 89 16.49 4.06 1.18
C ASP A 89 15.59 4.16 -0.07
N ALA A 90 15.22 3.02 -0.66
CA ALA A 90 14.34 2.98 -1.82
C ALA A 90 12.97 3.60 -1.52
N VAL A 91 12.33 3.21 -0.41
CA VAL A 91 11.04 3.75 0.04
C VAL A 91 11.11 5.24 0.32
N GLU A 92 12.11 5.70 1.10
CA GLU A 92 12.24 7.12 1.44
C GLU A 92 12.42 7.99 0.18
N LYS A 93 13.35 7.63 -0.71
CA LYS A 93 13.69 8.44 -1.89
C LYS A 93 12.59 8.42 -2.95
N THR A 94 11.90 7.30 -3.13
CA THR A 94 10.69 7.23 -3.98
C THR A 94 9.57 8.12 -3.45
N ILE A 95 9.34 8.16 -2.13
CA ILE A 95 8.33 9.04 -1.54
C ILE A 95 8.74 10.51 -1.64
N ASN A 96 10.03 10.86 -1.50
CA ASN A 96 10.50 12.25 -1.71
C ASN A 96 10.12 12.79 -3.10
N VAL A 97 10.23 12.00 -4.17
CA VAL A 97 9.82 12.42 -5.54
C VAL A 97 8.32 12.76 -5.60
N MET A 98 7.50 12.04 -4.84
CA MET A 98 6.05 12.27 -4.79
C MET A 98 5.67 13.42 -3.86
N GLU A 99 6.38 13.63 -2.76
CA GLU A 99 6.23 14.78 -1.86
C GLU A 99 6.67 16.10 -2.50
N ASP A 100 7.74 16.10 -3.29
CA ASP A 100 8.22 17.30 -4.01
C ASP A 100 7.34 17.62 -5.24
N SER A 101 6.38 16.76 -5.58
CA SER A 101 5.47 16.91 -6.72
C SER A 101 4.15 17.60 -6.34
N PRO A 102 3.74 18.67 -7.04
CA PRO A 102 2.44 19.32 -6.81
C PRO A 102 1.24 18.47 -7.28
N LEU A 103 1.47 17.32 -7.93
CA LEU A 103 0.41 16.46 -8.48
C LEU A 103 -0.28 15.60 -7.41
N PHE A 104 0.43 15.24 -6.34
CA PHE A 104 -0.02 14.30 -5.31
C PHE A 104 -0.32 15.00 -3.99
N ASN A 105 -1.16 14.40 -3.14
CA ASN A 105 -1.52 14.99 -1.85
C ASN A 105 -0.51 14.59 -0.75
N ALA A 106 0.73 15.01 -0.91
CA ALA A 106 1.80 14.93 0.08
C ALA A 106 2.81 16.04 -0.20
N GLY A 107 3.54 16.49 0.82
CA GLY A 107 4.48 17.60 0.70
C GLY A 107 3.90 18.78 -0.09
N LYS A 108 4.59 19.17 -1.18
CA LYS A 108 4.29 20.30 -2.06
C LYS A 108 2.87 20.33 -2.62
N GLY A 109 2.24 19.18 -2.83
CA GLY A 109 0.88 19.10 -3.40
C GLY A 109 -0.24 18.87 -2.39
N ALA A 110 0.05 19.04 -1.09
CA ALA A 110 -0.86 18.78 0.01
C ALA A 110 -2.19 19.55 -0.09
N VAL A 111 -3.26 18.92 0.40
CA VAL A 111 -4.57 19.56 0.62
C VAL A 111 -4.52 20.53 1.79
N PHE A 112 -5.47 21.46 1.79
CA PHE A 112 -5.59 22.48 2.84
C PHE A 112 -6.57 22.07 3.93
N THR A 113 -6.25 22.47 5.16
CA THR A 113 -7.14 22.43 6.32
C THR A 113 -8.27 23.44 6.21
N ASN A 114 -9.25 23.36 7.11
CA ASN A 114 -10.26 24.39 7.28
C ASN A 114 -9.67 25.77 7.66
N ALA A 115 -8.49 25.80 8.27
CA ALA A 115 -7.76 27.04 8.61
C ALA A 115 -6.97 27.63 7.43
N GLU A 116 -7.05 27.03 6.23
CA GLU A 116 -6.33 27.44 5.02
C GLU A 116 -4.80 27.27 5.13
N THR A 117 -4.37 26.36 6.01
CA THR A 117 -2.99 25.89 6.16
C THR A 117 -2.79 24.50 5.54
N ASN A 118 -1.56 24.05 5.41
CA ASN A 118 -1.22 22.65 5.16
C ASN A 118 -0.70 22.00 6.46
N GLU A 119 -1.09 20.75 6.70
CA GLU A 119 -0.67 19.94 7.86
C GLU A 119 -0.34 18.54 7.34
N LEU A 120 0.87 18.04 7.60
CA LEU A 120 1.44 16.88 6.94
C LEU A 120 1.68 15.73 7.93
N ASP A 121 1.34 14.52 7.48
CA ASP A 121 1.43 13.28 8.23
C ASP A 121 2.23 12.22 7.43
N ALA A 122 3.14 11.49 8.06
CA ALA A 122 3.86 10.38 7.42
C ALA A 122 4.34 9.31 8.42
N SER A 123 4.58 8.08 7.94
CA SER A 123 5.31 7.04 8.67
C SER A 123 6.12 6.12 7.76
N ILE A 124 7.10 5.43 8.34
CA ILE A 124 7.96 4.42 7.70
C ILE A 124 8.25 3.28 8.69
N MET A 125 8.44 2.05 8.19
CA MET A 125 8.66 0.86 9.03
C MET A 125 9.64 -0.13 8.39
N ASP A 126 10.67 -0.56 9.14
CA ASP A 126 11.62 -1.63 8.80
C ASP A 126 11.05 -2.99 9.19
N GLY A 127 10.68 -3.82 8.22
CA GLY A 127 10.14 -5.16 8.44
C GLY A 127 11.12 -6.17 9.04
N ARG A 128 12.44 -5.90 9.00
CA ARG A 128 13.45 -6.78 9.61
C ARG A 128 13.46 -6.68 11.14
N THR A 129 13.22 -5.47 11.67
CA THR A 129 13.31 -5.17 13.10
C THR A 129 11.97 -4.83 13.73
N LEU A 130 10.94 -4.61 12.92
CA LEU A 130 9.66 -3.97 13.27
C LEU A 130 9.84 -2.56 13.85
N ASN A 131 11.02 -1.96 13.72
CA ASN A 131 11.24 -0.57 14.12
C ASN A 131 10.49 0.36 13.15
N ALA A 132 9.96 1.46 13.67
CA ALA A 132 9.10 2.35 12.92
C ALA A 132 9.27 3.79 13.41
N GLY A 133 8.97 4.73 12.52
CA GLY A 133 8.96 6.15 12.84
C GLY A 133 7.84 6.87 12.12
N ALA A 134 7.27 7.88 12.78
CA ALA A 134 6.10 8.60 12.31
C ALA A 134 6.10 10.06 12.78
N SER A 135 5.47 10.91 11.97
CA SER A 135 5.18 12.30 12.34
C SER A 135 3.78 12.69 11.87
N ALA A 136 3.10 13.56 12.62
CA ALA A 136 1.76 14.04 12.30
C ALA A 136 1.58 15.54 12.60
N GLY A 137 0.77 16.21 11.78
CA GLY A 137 0.44 17.63 11.94
C GLY A 137 1.63 18.59 11.81
N THR A 138 2.64 18.24 11.00
CA THR A 138 3.78 19.12 10.71
C THR A 138 3.44 20.13 9.62
N THR A 139 4.04 21.33 9.67
CA THR A 139 3.63 22.47 8.82
C THR A 139 4.78 23.13 8.06
N THR A 140 6.02 22.77 8.38
CA THR A 140 7.24 23.40 7.84
C THR A 140 8.30 22.40 7.35
N VAL A 141 8.12 21.10 7.58
CA VAL A 141 9.10 20.06 7.20
C VAL A 141 8.85 19.66 5.74
N ARG A 142 9.83 19.92 4.85
CA ARG A 142 9.64 19.75 3.39
C ARG A 142 9.19 18.33 3.02
N ASN A 143 9.86 17.34 3.59
CA ASN A 143 9.68 15.93 3.30
C ASN A 143 9.34 15.16 4.59
N PRO A 144 8.04 15.06 4.94
CA PRO A 144 7.56 14.35 6.14
C PRO A 144 8.10 12.91 6.27
N ILE A 145 8.32 12.19 5.17
CA ILE A 145 8.90 10.83 5.23
C ILE A 145 10.33 10.82 5.80
N ASN A 146 11.13 11.86 5.55
CA ASN A 146 12.49 11.97 6.09
C ASN A 146 12.47 12.22 7.60
N LEU A 147 11.45 12.93 8.09
CA LEU A 147 11.21 13.09 9.52
C LEU A 147 10.72 11.79 10.15
N ALA A 148 9.81 11.06 9.51
CA ALA A 148 9.41 9.72 9.95
C ALA A 148 10.64 8.80 10.09
N ARG A 149 11.54 8.77 9.09
CA ARG A 149 12.80 8.03 9.18
C ARG A 149 13.72 8.53 10.29
N ALA A 150 13.88 9.85 10.45
CA ALA A 150 14.70 10.42 11.51
C ALA A 150 14.16 10.09 12.91
N VAL A 151 12.84 10.01 13.11
CA VAL A 151 12.22 9.56 14.36
C VAL A 151 12.61 8.11 14.65
N MET A 152 12.53 7.23 13.64
CA MET A 152 12.90 5.80 13.75
C MET A 152 14.39 5.56 14.06
N GLU A 153 15.28 6.33 13.44
CA GLU A 153 16.73 6.11 13.48
C GLU A 153 17.46 6.93 14.56
N LYS A 154 16.88 8.07 15.00
CA LYS A 154 17.57 9.09 15.80
C LYS A 154 16.79 9.53 17.05
N SER A 155 15.79 8.76 17.48
CA SER A 155 15.07 8.98 18.73
C SER A 155 14.74 7.67 19.44
N GLU A 156 14.30 7.75 20.71
CA GLU A 156 13.77 6.59 21.46
C GLU A 156 12.25 6.42 21.25
N HIS A 157 11.68 7.00 20.20
CA HIS A 157 10.24 7.16 20.01
C HIS A 157 9.80 6.68 18.63
N VAL A 158 8.57 6.15 18.55
CA VAL A 158 7.95 5.73 17.28
C VAL A 158 7.19 6.88 16.61
N MET A 159 6.63 7.84 17.36
CA MET A 159 5.79 8.89 16.80
C MET A 159 5.96 10.22 17.53
N LEU A 160 6.16 11.29 16.75
CA LEU A 160 6.11 12.68 17.22
C LEU A 160 4.95 13.43 16.55
N SER A 161 4.52 14.56 17.10
CA SER A 161 3.49 15.39 16.46
C SER A 161 3.66 16.90 16.67
N GLY A 162 3.06 17.67 15.76
CA GLY A 162 3.01 19.13 15.80
C GLY A 162 4.39 19.79 15.96
N LYS A 163 4.46 20.87 16.75
CA LYS A 163 5.70 21.64 16.94
C LYS A 163 6.84 20.81 17.54
N GLY A 164 6.55 19.80 18.37
CA GLY A 164 7.60 18.92 18.91
C GLY A 164 8.31 18.11 17.82
N ALA A 165 7.56 17.62 16.84
CA ALA A 165 8.12 16.95 15.66
C ALA A 165 8.94 17.90 14.77
N GLU A 166 8.51 19.17 14.64
CA GLU A 166 9.27 20.18 13.91
C GLU A 166 10.56 20.60 14.62
N THR A 167 10.54 20.79 15.95
CA THR A 167 11.75 21.06 16.74
C THR A 167 12.77 19.93 16.58
N PHE A 168 12.32 18.67 16.65
CA PHE A 168 13.19 17.53 16.39
C PHE A 168 13.70 17.53 14.94
N ALA A 169 12.87 17.89 13.95
CA ALA A 169 13.31 18.03 12.55
C ALA A 169 14.43 19.08 12.37
N GLU A 170 14.31 20.23 13.05
CA GLU A 170 15.32 21.29 13.11
C GLU A 170 16.63 20.76 13.74
N GLU A 171 16.55 20.05 14.88
CA GLU A 171 17.70 19.45 15.57
C GLU A 171 18.41 18.37 14.73
N GLN A 172 17.66 17.56 13.97
CA GLN A 172 18.21 16.54 13.08
C GLN A 172 18.74 17.09 11.75
N GLY A 173 18.70 18.41 11.54
CA GLY A 173 19.20 19.09 10.35
C GLY A 173 18.37 18.84 9.09
N LEU A 174 17.07 18.52 9.23
CA LEU A 174 16.17 18.32 8.10
C LEU A 174 15.81 19.64 7.42
N GLN A 175 15.42 19.58 6.14
CA GLN A 175 15.07 20.78 5.40
C GLN A 175 13.72 21.35 5.86
N ILE A 176 13.79 22.45 6.59
CA ILE A 176 12.65 23.30 6.94
C ILE A 176 12.39 24.30 5.82
N VAL A 177 11.12 24.49 5.49
CA VAL A 177 10.61 25.41 4.46
C VAL A 177 9.50 26.28 5.03
N ALA A 178 9.29 27.45 4.44
CA ALA A 178 8.12 28.26 4.75
C ALA A 178 6.83 27.55 4.24
N PRO A 179 5.67 27.74 4.90
CA PRO A 179 4.44 27.03 4.54
C PRO A 179 3.92 27.27 3.11
N ASP A 180 4.35 28.36 2.46
CA ASP A 180 4.02 28.68 1.06
C ASP A 180 4.63 27.68 0.06
N TYR A 181 5.68 26.94 0.45
CA TYR A 181 6.20 25.83 -0.35
C TYR A 181 5.15 24.75 -0.63
N PHE A 182 4.22 24.51 0.30
CA PHE A 182 3.15 23.52 0.18
C PHE A 182 1.90 24.04 -0.57
N TYR A 183 1.91 25.31 -0.97
CA TYR A 183 0.78 25.93 -1.65
C TYR A 183 0.67 25.46 -3.10
N THR A 184 -0.52 25.00 -3.49
CA THR A 184 -0.92 24.92 -4.90
C THR A 184 -2.31 25.52 -5.09
N GLU A 185 -2.44 26.37 -6.11
CA GLU A 185 -3.70 27.05 -6.45
C GLU A 185 -4.85 26.04 -6.70
N ASN A 186 -4.55 24.91 -7.33
CA ASN A 186 -5.53 23.85 -7.58
C ASN A 186 -6.13 23.26 -6.29
N ARG A 187 -5.31 23.02 -5.25
CA ARG A 187 -5.76 22.49 -3.95
C ARG A 187 -6.46 23.57 -3.13
N TYR A 188 -5.99 24.82 -3.18
CA TYR A 188 -6.62 25.95 -2.50
C TYR A 188 -8.02 26.24 -3.07
N ASN A 189 -8.16 26.25 -4.40
CA ASN A 189 -9.45 26.39 -5.07
C ASN A 189 -10.39 25.21 -4.78
N ALA A 190 -9.87 24.00 -4.51
CA ALA A 190 -10.69 22.88 -4.04
C ALA A 190 -11.25 23.12 -2.63
N LEU A 191 -10.45 23.66 -1.70
CA LEU A 191 -10.94 24.07 -0.38
C LEU A 191 -12.05 25.12 -0.48
N LYS A 192 -11.86 26.16 -1.29
CA LYS A 192 -12.88 27.23 -1.45
C LYS A 192 -14.21 26.67 -1.93
N ARG A 193 -14.23 25.82 -2.97
CA ARG A 193 -15.45 25.14 -3.46
C ARG A 193 -16.17 24.35 -2.36
N ILE A 194 -15.43 23.65 -1.49
CA ILE A 194 -16.01 22.91 -0.36
C ILE A 194 -16.63 23.87 0.66
N LYS A 195 -15.87 24.89 1.10
CA LYS A 195 -16.34 25.88 2.08
C LYS A 195 -17.55 26.67 1.61
N ASP A 196 -17.61 27.03 0.33
CA ASP A 196 -18.72 27.81 -0.19
C ASP A 196 -20.00 26.97 -0.31
N LYS A 197 -19.87 25.69 -0.67
CA LYS A 197 -20.99 24.75 -0.64
C LYS A 197 -21.47 24.44 0.77
N GLU A 198 -20.57 24.25 1.74
CA GLU A 198 -20.93 24.07 3.15
C GLU A 198 -21.77 25.24 3.68
N LYS A 199 -21.52 26.49 3.25
CA LYS A 199 -22.38 27.64 3.58
C LYS A 199 -23.75 27.51 2.92
N THR A 200 -23.82 27.25 1.61
CA THR A 200 -25.09 27.15 0.88
C THR A 200 -25.98 26.00 1.37
N GLU A 201 -25.40 24.89 1.85
CA GLU A 201 -26.15 23.78 2.45
C GLU A 201 -26.62 24.07 3.89
N LEU A 202 -26.01 25.01 4.61
CA LEU A 202 -26.50 25.49 5.92
C LEU A 202 -27.69 26.46 5.77
N ASP A 203 -27.82 27.13 4.62
CA ASP A 203 -28.90 28.08 4.31
C ASP A 203 -30.20 27.41 3.79
N HIS A 204 -30.18 26.09 3.52
CA HIS A 204 -31.32 25.34 2.97
C HIS A 204 -31.50 23.97 3.65
N ASP A 205 -32.72 23.69 4.14
CA ASP A 205 -33.06 22.54 4.99
C ASP A 205 -32.49 21.16 4.58
N GLY A 206 -31.30 20.83 5.10
CA GLY A 206 -31.05 19.56 5.77
C GLY A 206 -30.97 18.26 4.94
N LYS A 207 -30.76 18.30 3.62
CA LYS A 207 -30.58 17.06 2.81
C LYS A 207 -29.48 17.08 1.73
N THR A 208 -28.73 15.97 1.72
CA THR A 208 -27.93 15.37 0.61
C THR A 208 -26.55 15.94 0.23
N ALA A 209 -25.58 15.81 1.13
CA ALA A 209 -24.13 15.97 0.88
C ALA A 209 -23.47 14.87 -0.01
N PHE A 210 -24.18 14.24 -0.97
CA PHE A 210 -23.76 12.96 -1.59
C PHE A 210 -23.46 12.95 -3.11
N TYR A 211 -23.66 14.07 -3.83
CA TYR A 211 -23.65 14.08 -5.31
C TYR A 211 -22.69 15.08 -5.97
N ASP A 212 -21.50 15.30 -5.41
CA ASP A 212 -20.41 15.98 -6.12
C ASP A 212 -19.17 15.06 -6.22
N PRO A 213 -18.74 14.67 -7.44
CA PRO A 213 -17.54 13.83 -7.61
C PRO A 213 -16.25 14.49 -7.13
N PHE A 214 -16.14 15.83 -7.14
CA PHE A 214 -15.00 16.55 -6.55
C PHE A 214 -15.00 16.52 -5.01
N ILE A 215 -16.18 16.33 -4.39
CA ILE A 215 -16.30 16.25 -2.92
C ILE A 215 -16.07 14.83 -2.42
N LYS A 216 -16.39 13.78 -3.20
CA LYS A 216 -15.82 12.45 -2.90
C LYS A 216 -14.29 12.52 -2.91
N ASP A 217 -13.70 13.19 -3.90
CA ASP A 217 -12.23 13.38 -3.99
C ASP A 217 -11.62 14.25 -2.87
N SER A 218 -12.42 14.97 -2.08
CA SER A 218 -11.92 15.77 -0.95
C SER A 218 -11.26 14.92 0.15
N LYS A 219 -11.61 13.64 0.23
CA LYS A 219 -11.10 12.66 1.21
C LYS A 219 -9.86 11.90 0.77
N TYR A 220 -9.39 12.12 -0.46
CA TYR A 220 -8.55 11.16 -1.17
C TYR A 220 -7.24 11.76 -1.70
N GLY A 221 -6.18 10.95 -1.59
CA GLY A 221 -4.82 11.31 -1.94
C GLY A 221 -3.87 11.06 -0.79
N THR A 222 -3.05 10.02 -0.92
CA THR A 222 -1.94 9.66 -0.03
C THR A 222 -0.88 9.07 -0.94
N VAL A 223 0.39 9.37 -0.70
CA VAL A 223 1.50 8.76 -1.44
C VAL A 223 2.15 7.68 -0.60
N GLY A 224 2.73 6.67 -1.23
CA GLY A 224 3.36 5.60 -0.48
C GLY A 224 4.10 4.62 -1.36
N CYS A 225 4.98 3.85 -0.71
CA CYS A 225 5.88 2.90 -1.33
C CYS A 225 6.03 1.67 -0.43
N ALA A 226 6.10 0.49 -1.03
CA ALA A 226 6.51 -0.73 -0.37
C ALA A 226 7.57 -1.43 -1.22
N ALA A 227 8.64 -1.91 -0.60
CA ALA A 227 9.77 -2.51 -1.30
C ALA A 227 10.35 -3.72 -0.55
N LEU A 228 10.79 -4.72 -1.34
CA LEU A 228 11.64 -5.83 -0.94
C LEU A 228 13.05 -5.57 -1.50
N ASP A 229 14.10 -5.67 -0.68
CA ASP A 229 15.50 -5.57 -1.15
C ASP A 229 16.19 -6.92 -1.33
N LYS A 230 17.38 -6.89 -1.98
CA LYS A 230 18.21 -8.07 -2.26
C LYS A 230 18.71 -8.83 -1.03
N ASN A 231 18.54 -8.27 0.17
CA ASN A 231 18.86 -8.94 1.44
C ASN A 231 17.61 -9.57 2.09
N GLY A 232 16.45 -9.51 1.41
CA GLY A 232 15.17 -10.03 1.90
C GLY A 232 14.45 -9.09 2.87
N ASN A 233 14.83 -7.81 2.96
CA ASN A 233 14.17 -6.87 3.88
C ASN A 233 13.01 -6.13 3.23
N LEU A 234 11.88 -6.14 3.91
CA LEU A 234 10.67 -5.44 3.54
C LEU A 234 10.63 -4.06 4.24
N THR A 235 10.35 -3.00 3.50
CA THR A 235 10.04 -1.68 4.06
C THR A 235 8.72 -1.17 3.46
N ALA A 236 7.89 -0.52 4.29
CA ALA A 236 6.78 0.30 3.83
C ALA A 236 6.92 1.75 4.32
N GLY A 237 6.39 2.70 3.55
CA GLY A 237 6.28 4.10 3.95
C GLY A 237 5.09 4.79 3.28
N THR A 238 4.50 5.76 4.00
CA THR A 238 3.28 6.46 3.59
C THR A 238 3.37 7.94 4.01
N SER A 239 2.91 8.86 3.15
CA SER A 239 2.92 10.32 3.41
C SER A 239 1.67 11.01 2.84
N THR A 240 1.12 12.01 3.52
CA THR A 240 -0.12 12.69 3.13
C THR A 240 -0.26 14.13 3.67
N GLY A 241 -1.05 14.96 2.97
CA GLY A 241 -1.65 16.18 3.53
C GLY A 241 -2.96 15.94 4.31
N GLY A 242 -3.47 14.70 4.34
CA GLY A 242 -4.76 14.33 4.95
C GLY A 242 -5.94 14.58 4.01
N MET A 243 -7.08 15.03 4.54
CA MET A 243 -8.26 15.37 3.74
C MET A 243 -8.46 16.89 3.62
N THR A 244 -9.03 17.33 2.49
CA THR A 244 -9.36 18.74 2.27
C THR A 244 -10.41 19.20 3.27
N ASN A 245 -10.28 20.42 3.79
CA ASN A 245 -11.13 20.99 4.84
C ASN A 245 -11.04 20.26 6.20
N LYS A 246 -9.98 19.47 6.45
CA LYS A 246 -9.75 18.84 7.77
C LYS A 246 -9.68 19.90 8.88
N ARG A 247 -10.19 19.55 10.07
CA ARG A 247 -10.30 20.46 11.22
C ARG A 247 -9.51 19.94 12.42
N TYR A 248 -9.18 20.85 13.33
CA TYR A 248 -8.73 20.56 14.70
C TYR A 248 -7.49 19.64 14.81
N GLY A 249 -6.58 19.68 13.83
CA GLY A 249 -5.43 18.79 13.78
C GLY A 249 -5.79 17.32 13.55
N ARG A 250 -6.84 17.03 12.75
CA ARG A 250 -7.24 15.66 12.37
C ARG A 250 -6.06 14.92 11.74
N ILE A 251 -5.67 13.82 12.39
CA ILE A 251 -4.66 12.87 11.95
C ILE A 251 -5.34 11.74 11.14
N GLY A 252 -4.75 11.36 10.01
CA GLY A 252 -5.20 10.25 9.18
C GLY A 252 -4.63 8.88 9.58
N ASP A 253 -4.77 7.90 8.70
CA ASP A 253 -4.16 6.57 8.80
C ASP A 253 -2.65 6.57 8.51
N ALA A 254 -2.19 7.44 7.61
CA ALA A 254 -0.80 7.49 7.12
C ALA A 254 0.32 7.50 8.19
N PRO A 255 0.22 8.19 9.35
CA PRO A 255 1.24 8.14 10.39
C PRO A 255 0.99 7.03 11.44
N ILE A 256 -0.10 6.26 11.31
CA ILE A 256 -0.49 5.23 12.27
C ILE A 256 0.01 3.87 11.76
N ILE A 257 1.05 3.36 12.40
CA ILE A 257 1.62 2.03 12.14
C ILE A 257 0.53 0.97 12.32
N GLY A 258 0.45 0.04 11.36
CA GLY A 258 -0.60 -0.97 11.25
C GLY A 258 -1.87 -0.50 10.54
N SER A 259 -2.04 0.80 10.30
CA SER A 259 -3.18 1.36 9.54
C SER A 259 -2.75 1.90 8.18
N GLY A 260 -1.91 2.94 8.18
CA GLY A 260 -1.37 3.56 6.98
C GLY A 260 -0.19 2.78 6.40
N THR A 261 0.71 2.37 7.30
CA THR A 261 1.99 1.73 6.96
C THR A 261 2.20 0.50 7.83
N TYR A 262 2.65 -0.61 7.27
CA TYR A 262 3.12 -1.75 8.03
C TYR A 262 4.18 -2.54 7.26
N ALA A 263 5.19 -3.10 7.93
CA ALA A 263 6.16 -4.02 7.31
C ALA A 263 6.60 -5.09 8.30
N ASN A 264 6.74 -6.34 7.81
CA ASN A 264 7.27 -7.46 8.56
C ASN A 264 7.92 -8.47 7.59
N ASN A 265 9.20 -8.81 7.78
CA ASN A 265 9.94 -9.77 6.96
C ASN A 265 9.32 -11.19 6.97
N ALA A 266 8.51 -11.53 7.98
CA ALA A 266 7.78 -12.79 8.02
C ALA A 266 6.61 -12.86 7.02
N THR A 267 6.12 -11.72 6.54
CA THR A 267 4.89 -11.60 5.74
C THR A 267 5.07 -10.61 4.57
N CYS A 268 4.76 -9.32 4.78
CA CYS A 268 4.65 -8.30 3.75
C CYS A 268 4.91 -6.87 4.26
N ALA A 269 5.21 -5.98 3.31
CA ALA A 269 5.16 -4.53 3.46
C ALA A 269 3.91 -3.99 2.77
N VAL A 270 3.17 -3.10 3.44
CA VAL A 270 1.88 -2.54 3.01
C VAL A 270 1.85 -1.03 3.21
N SER A 271 1.41 -0.30 2.19
CA SER A 271 1.10 1.14 2.26
C SER A 271 -0.35 1.38 1.80
N SER A 272 -1.07 2.21 2.55
CA SER A 272 -2.51 2.46 2.40
C SER A 272 -2.84 3.83 1.82
N THR A 273 -3.99 3.91 1.15
CA THR A 273 -4.59 5.18 0.74
C THR A 273 -6.11 5.10 0.72
N GLY A 274 -6.79 6.01 1.41
CA GLY A 274 -8.26 6.05 1.37
C GLY A 274 -8.88 6.90 2.47
N TRP A 275 -10.09 6.53 2.86
CA TRP A 275 -10.79 7.21 3.96
C TRP A 275 -10.22 6.76 5.32
N GLY A 276 -9.16 7.45 5.77
CA GLY A 276 -8.33 7.07 6.92
C GLY A 276 -9.03 6.66 8.21
N GLU A 277 -10.17 7.25 8.56
CA GLU A 277 -10.96 6.86 9.73
C GLU A 277 -11.36 5.36 9.70
N TYR A 278 -11.61 4.80 8.52
CA TYR A 278 -11.89 3.36 8.36
C TYR A 278 -10.62 2.52 8.39
N PHE A 279 -9.52 3.02 7.82
CA PHE A 279 -8.24 2.34 7.81
C PHE A 279 -7.66 2.19 9.22
N ILE A 280 -7.81 3.22 10.07
CA ILE A 280 -7.50 3.16 11.51
C ILE A 280 -8.41 2.16 12.23
N ARG A 281 -9.72 2.24 12.02
CA ARG A 281 -10.69 1.38 12.74
C ARG A 281 -10.58 -0.11 12.39
N ALA A 282 -10.06 -0.44 11.21
CA ALA A 282 -9.87 -1.80 10.75
C ALA A 282 -8.40 -2.29 10.78
N GLN A 283 -7.44 -1.41 11.09
CA GLN A 283 -5.99 -1.70 11.06
C GLN A 283 -5.55 -2.36 9.74
N ILE A 284 -5.97 -1.78 8.61
CA ILE A 284 -5.93 -2.41 7.28
C ILE A 284 -4.56 -2.98 6.90
N ALA A 285 -3.47 -2.22 7.12
CA ALA A 285 -2.13 -2.66 6.76
C ALA A 285 -1.64 -3.86 7.61
N HIS A 286 -1.90 -3.83 8.92
CA HIS A 286 -1.58 -4.93 9.83
C HIS A 286 -2.50 -6.15 9.60
N ASP A 287 -3.78 -5.95 9.33
CA ASP A 287 -4.77 -7.02 9.13
C ASP A 287 -4.45 -7.86 7.88
N ILE A 288 -3.84 -7.28 6.84
CA ILE A 288 -3.28 -8.04 5.70
C ILE A 288 -2.13 -8.94 6.15
N SER A 289 -1.14 -8.39 6.89
CA SER A 289 -0.02 -9.18 7.45
C SER A 289 -0.52 -10.29 8.38
N ALA A 290 -1.41 -9.95 9.31
CA ALA A 290 -1.98 -10.88 10.28
C ALA A 290 -2.81 -11.98 9.60
N MET A 291 -3.49 -11.69 8.48
CA MET A 291 -4.14 -12.73 7.68
C MET A 291 -3.13 -13.69 7.06
N MET A 292 -2.05 -13.20 6.46
CA MET A 292 -0.99 -14.05 5.92
C MET A 292 -0.35 -14.90 7.04
N GLU A 293 -0.02 -14.29 8.18
CA GLU A 293 0.65 -14.96 9.31
C GLU A 293 -0.24 -16.02 10.00
N TYR A 294 -1.52 -15.70 10.25
CA TYR A 294 -2.40 -16.54 11.08
C TYR A 294 -3.28 -17.49 10.28
N LYS A 295 -3.39 -17.32 8.96
CA LYS A 295 -4.21 -18.18 8.08
C LYS A 295 -3.43 -18.84 6.94
N ASP A 296 -2.13 -18.53 6.77
CA ASP A 296 -1.28 -19.06 5.71
C ASP A 296 -1.88 -18.85 4.29
N VAL A 297 -2.47 -17.67 4.09
CA VAL A 297 -3.05 -17.23 2.80
C VAL A 297 -2.08 -16.35 2.03
N SER A 298 -2.22 -16.31 0.71
CA SER A 298 -1.40 -15.46 -0.15
C SER A 298 -1.66 -13.96 0.08
N LEU A 299 -0.70 -13.12 -0.33
CA LEU A 299 -0.85 -11.67 -0.30
C LEU A 299 -2.07 -11.19 -1.12
N GLU A 300 -2.35 -11.80 -2.27
CA GLU A 300 -3.50 -11.45 -3.10
C GLU A 300 -4.83 -11.77 -2.41
N GLU A 301 -4.95 -12.94 -1.79
CA GLU A 301 -6.14 -13.34 -1.03
C GLU A 301 -6.37 -12.45 0.20
N ALA A 302 -5.30 -12.15 0.94
CA ALA A 302 -5.36 -11.27 2.10
C ALA A 302 -5.77 -9.85 1.71
N ALA A 303 -5.09 -9.25 0.72
CA ALA A 303 -5.41 -7.91 0.23
C ALA A 303 -6.86 -7.82 -0.28
N LYS A 304 -7.31 -8.81 -1.05
CA LYS A 304 -8.67 -8.85 -1.61
C LYS A 304 -9.74 -8.97 -0.53
N GLU A 305 -9.56 -9.86 0.46
CA GLU A 305 -10.50 -9.97 1.58
C GLU A 305 -10.57 -8.68 2.40
N VAL A 306 -9.42 -8.08 2.71
CA VAL A 306 -9.38 -6.86 3.54
C VAL A 306 -9.98 -5.66 2.81
N ILE A 307 -9.67 -5.46 1.53
CA ILE A 307 -10.11 -4.29 0.75
C ILE A 307 -11.51 -4.46 0.17
N GLN A 308 -11.83 -5.59 -0.46
CA GLN A 308 -13.12 -5.77 -1.12
C GLN A 308 -14.23 -6.14 -0.14
N ASN A 309 -13.92 -6.87 0.95
CA ASN A 309 -14.92 -7.29 1.93
C ASN A 309 -14.85 -6.47 3.22
N LYS A 310 -13.80 -6.59 4.05
CA LYS A 310 -13.79 -5.97 5.40
C LYS A 310 -13.94 -4.45 5.36
N LEU A 311 -13.13 -3.75 4.55
CA LEU A 311 -13.18 -2.29 4.39
C LEU A 311 -14.53 -1.83 3.80
N THR A 312 -14.97 -2.45 2.70
CA THR A 312 -16.23 -2.13 2.02
C THR A 312 -17.44 -2.34 2.92
N ASN A 313 -17.51 -3.44 3.67
CA ASN A 313 -18.63 -3.77 4.55
C ASN A 313 -18.73 -2.82 5.76
N LEU A 314 -17.62 -2.20 6.17
CA LEU A 314 -17.66 -1.10 7.14
C LEU A 314 -18.16 0.22 6.53
N GLY A 315 -18.16 0.35 5.19
CA GLY A 315 -18.46 1.58 4.46
C GLY A 315 -17.22 2.43 4.12
N GLY A 316 -16.02 1.87 4.29
CA GLY A 316 -14.76 2.52 3.92
C GLY A 316 -14.45 2.33 2.42
N THR A 317 -13.74 3.30 1.85
CA THR A 317 -13.23 3.21 0.48
C THR A 317 -11.79 3.69 0.38
N GLY A 318 -11.00 3.01 -0.47
CA GLY A 318 -9.59 3.26 -0.68
C GLY A 318 -8.91 2.11 -1.42
N GLY A 319 -7.63 1.93 -1.14
CA GLY A 319 -6.82 0.81 -1.59
C GLY A 319 -5.50 0.72 -0.83
N ILE A 320 -4.72 -0.28 -1.21
CA ILE A 320 -3.38 -0.53 -0.71
C ILE A 320 -2.45 -0.86 -1.88
N ILE A 321 -1.16 -0.70 -1.63
CA ILE A 321 -0.12 -1.46 -2.32
C ILE A 321 0.55 -2.36 -1.30
N ALA A 322 1.04 -3.51 -1.74
CA ALA A 322 1.88 -4.35 -0.90
C ALA A 322 2.85 -5.21 -1.71
N VAL A 323 3.92 -5.63 -1.04
CA VAL A 323 4.89 -6.62 -1.51
C VAL A 323 5.17 -7.62 -0.39
N ASP A 324 5.21 -8.92 -0.70
CA ASP A 324 5.55 -9.97 0.28
C ASP A 324 7.03 -10.36 0.26
N LYS A 325 7.43 -11.20 1.22
CA LYS A 325 8.80 -11.75 1.33
C LYS A 325 9.25 -12.62 0.14
N HIS A 326 8.36 -12.91 -0.80
CA HIS A 326 8.64 -13.64 -2.04
C HIS A 326 8.60 -12.72 -3.26
N GLY A 327 8.43 -11.40 -3.05
CA GLY A 327 8.38 -10.38 -4.09
C GLY A 327 7.06 -10.35 -4.88
N ASN A 328 6.02 -11.05 -4.44
CA ASN A 328 4.70 -10.89 -5.05
C ASN A 328 4.18 -9.49 -4.73
N MET A 329 3.71 -8.76 -5.75
CA MET A 329 3.20 -7.39 -5.61
C MET A 329 1.70 -7.32 -5.88
N VAL A 330 0.97 -6.58 -5.04
CA VAL A 330 -0.45 -6.29 -5.22
C VAL A 330 -0.72 -4.78 -5.16
N MET A 331 -1.79 -4.35 -5.84
CA MET A 331 -2.26 -2.97 -5.85
C MET A 331 -3.79 -2.94 -5.83
N GLU A 332 -4.36 -3.37 -4.71
CA GLU A 332 -5.80 -3.65 -4.55
C GLU A 332 -6.58 -2.42 -4.09
N PHE A 333 -7.72 -2.11 -4.71
CA PHE A 333 -8.54 -0.93 -4.39
C PHE A 333 -10.02 -1.15 -4.71
N ASN A 334 -10.90 -0.49 -3.95
CA ASN A 334 -12.36 -0.49 -4.15
C ASN A 334 -12.90 0.89 -4.62
N THR A 335 -12.00 1.80 -5.01
CA THR A 335 -12.30 3.11 -5.60
C THR A 335 -12.36 3.08 -7.13
N ALA A 336 -12.89 4.14 -7.75
CA ALA A 336 -12.94 4.26 -9.21
C ALA A 336 -11.55 4.31 -9.89
N GLY A 337 -10.52 4.68 -9.13
CA GLY A 337 -9.13 4.59 -9.55
C GLY A 337 -8.15 4.75 -8.39
N MET A 338 -6.89 4.41 -8.67
CA MET A 338 -5.72 4.59 -7.82
C MET A 338 -4.48 4.80 -8.70
N TYR A 339 -3.81 5.94 -8.56
CA TYR A 339 -2.50 6.20 -9.19
C TYR A 339 -1.49 5.21 -8.61
N ARG A 340 -0.84 4.39 -9.44
CA ARG A 340 0.00 3.27 -8.97
C ARG A 340 1.03 2.81 -9.99
N ALA A 341 2.14 2.24 -9.53
CA ALA A 341 3.10 1.55 -10.40
C ALA A 341 3.84 0.41 -9.67
N THR A 342 4.37 -0.55 -10.44
CA THR A 342 5.27 -1.63 -9.98
C THR A 342 6.51 -1.72 -10.87
N MET A 343 7.64 -2.12 -10.31
CA MET A 343 8.81 -2.65 -11.01
C MET A 343 9.34 -3.88 -10.28
N ASP A 344 9.66 -4.93 -11.03
CA ASP A 344 10.34 -6.14 -10.55
C ASP A 344 11.85 -6.11 -10.84
N ASP A 345 12.56 -7.16 -10.45
CA ASP A 345 14.01 -7.31 -10.66
C ASP A 345 14.46 -7.40 -12.13
N LYS A 346 13.52 -7.65 -13.05
CA LYS A 346 13.73 -7.66 -14.51
C LYS A 346 13.51 -6.29 -15.15
N GLY A 347 13.06 -5.32 -14.37
CA GLY A 347 12.76 -3.96 -14.83
C GLY A 347 11.40 -3.82 -15.52
N GLU A 348 10.46 -4.75 -15.32
CA GLU A 348 9.10 -4.65 -15.87
C GLU A 348 8.29 -3.53 -15.19
N LEU A 349 8.32 -2.33 -15.78
CA LEU A 349 7.49 -1.22 -15.36
C LEU A 349 6.03 -1.43 -15.77
N ARG A 350 5.12 -1.40 -14.79
CA ARG A 350 3.66 -1.39 -15.01
C ARG A 350 3.06 -0.19 -14.28
N ILE A 351 2.23 0.60 -14.97
CA ILE A 351 1.58 1.81 -14.42
C ILE A 351 0.07 1.71 -14.57
N GLY A 352 -0.66 2.05 -13.50
CA GLY A 352 -2.12 2.07 -13.47
C GLY A 352 -2.67 3.39 -12.92
N ILE A 353 -3.89 3.73 -13.35
CA ILE A 353 -4.65 4.86 -12.81
C ILE A 353 -6.10 4.43 -12.54
N TYR A 354 -6.79 3.93 -13.57
CA TYR A 354 -8.21 3.57 -13.45
C TYR A 354 -8.43 2.13 -12.96
N GLU A 355 -9.68 1.82 -12.59
CA GLU A 355 -10.17 0.45 -12.48
C GLU A 355 -10.25 -0.24 -13.85
N LYS A 356 -10.23 -1.59 -13.87
CA LYS A 356 -10.19 -2.38 -15.12
C LYS A 356 -11.39 -2.15 -16.05
N HIS A 357 -12.53 -1.68 -15.55
CA HIS A 357 -13.74 -1.45 -16.35
C HIS A 357 -13.84 -0.06 -17.00
N GLN A 358 -12.94 0.86 -16.69
CA GLN A 358 -12.91 2.22 -17.26
C GLN A 358 -11.97 2.37 -18.48
N THR A 359 -11.32 1.30 -18.95
CA THR A 359 -10.32 1.40 -20.01
C THR A 359 -10.88 1.60 -21.42
N ASN A 360 -12.18 1.31 -21.63
CA ASN A 360 -12.88 1.50 -22.91
C ASN A 360 -12.89 2.96 -23.39
#